data_AF-A0A221NWA3-F1
#
_entry.id   AF-A0A221NWA3-F1
#
_cell.length_a   1.000
_cell.length_b   1.000
_cell.length_c   1.000
_cell.angle_alpha   90.00
_cell.angle_beta   90.00
_cell.angle_gamma   90.00
#
_symmetry.space_group_name_H-M   'P 1'
#
loop_
_entity.id
_entity.type
_entity.pdbx_description
1 polymer ?
#
loop_
_entity_poly.entity_id
_entity_poly.type
_entity_poly.pdbx_seq_one_letter_code
_entity_poly.pdbx_strand_id
1 'polypeptide(L)'
;MRAVRLTVTAAATTAALTALSACTAKSEAKDGDTIQVTAADTTCETSATSVPAGHVTLAIENKGSKATEVEILFPDDRIVSEKENIGPGTKYTLTAEVKAGSYEIACRPGMKGHGIRQKLTVTGSGTPAKRDPRLDKAVAEYRQYVQDQADATLPLVKTFVKAVKAGDVDAAKKAYAPSRLGWERTEPVAESFGDIDPEVDIRKPDLEPGQKWTGWHRLEQALWEKKKIGADEKALAGQLLTDLKEWQERVGKAEITPTSMANGAKELLDEVATGKVTGEEEAYSHTDLVDFKGNVEGAQKAYELLKPVAAKNDPALAKELDKQFTALNTLLDKYRSDKDSYAFVSYDKVTGAQRKELSDAVNALAEPLSRLAATVAK
;
A
#
# COMPACT_ATOMS: atom_id res chain seq x y z
N MET A 1 -36.10 -35.07 -61.68
CA MET A 1 -34.68 -35.00 -61.25
C MET A 1 -34.65 -35.25 -59.75
N ARG A 2 -33.77 -36.16 -59.30
CA ARG A 2 -33.78 -36.77 -57.95
C ARG A 2 -33.46 -35.76 -56.84
N ALA A 3 -34.22 -35.83 -55.76
CA ALA A 3 -33.95 -35.16 -54.49
C ALA A 3 -32.72 -35.77 -53.81
N VAL A 4 -31.81 -34.92 -53.33
CA VAL A 4 -30.72 -35.29 -52.43
C VAL A 4 -30.98 -34.58 -51.10
N ARG A 5 -31.27 -35.36 -50.06
CA ARG A 5 -31.31 -34.94 -48.66
C ARG A 5 -29.88 -34.95 -48.14
N LEU A 6 -29.42 -33.83 -47.59
CA LEU A 6 -28.20 -33.74 -46.80
C LEU A 6 -28.60 -33.41 -45.36
N THR A 7 -28.57 -34.43 -44.51
CA THR A 7 -28.58 -34.33 -43.06
C THR A 7 -27.23 -33.80 -42.59
N VAL A 8 -27.21 -32.63 -41.95
CA VAL A 8 -26.05 -32.12 -41.22
C VAL A 8 -26.38 -32.17 -39.73
N THR A 9 -25.76 -33.12 -39.03
CA THR A 9 -25.66 -33.18 -37.58
C THR A 9 -24.21 -32.90 -37.20
N ALA A 10 -23.96 -31.75 -36.58
CA ALA A 10 -22.80 -31.40 -35.74
C ALA A 10 -22.94 -29.91 -35.44
N ALA A 11 -22.69 -29.34 -34.26
CA ALA A 11 -22.35 -29.81 -32.92
C ALA A 11 -22.42 -28.49 -32.13
N ALA A 12 -23.36 -28.34 -31.19
CA ALA A 12 -23.44 -27.12 -30.40
C ALA A 12 -22.28 -27.11 -29.39
N THR A 13 -21.20 -26.39 -29.69
CA THR A 13 -20.20 -26.02 -28.69
C THR A 13 -20.80 -24.95 -27.78
N THR A 14 -21.36 -25.38 -26.66
CA THR A 14 -21.64 -24.51 -25.52
C THR A 14 -20.31 -24.00 -24.97
N ALA A 15 -19.96 -22.76 -25.32
CA ALA A 15 -18.93 -22.01 -24.63
C ALA A 15 -19.41 -21.77 -23.19
N ALA A 16 -18.93 -22.60 -22.26
CA ALA A 16 -19.08 -22.32 -20.84
C ALA A 16 -18.22 -21.09 -20.50
N LEU A 17 -18.86 -19.92 -20.42
CA LEU A 17 -18.29 -18.77 -19.73
C LEU A 17 -18.14 -19.17 -18.26
N THR A 18 -16.92 -19.57 -17.87
CA THR A 18 -16.55 -19.67 -16.46
C THR A 18 -16.45 -18.25 -15.93
N ALA A 19 -17.51 -17.77 -15.31
CA ALA A 19 -17.47 -16.58 -14.47
C ALA A 19 -16.49 -16.88 -13.32
N LEU A 20 -15.29 -16.30 -13.39
CA LEU A 20 -14.37 -16.20 -12.26
C LEU A 20 -15.02 -15.29 -11.21
N SER A 21 -15.90 -15.89 -10.41
CA SER A 21 -16.34 -15.32 -9.15
C SER A 21 -15.13 -15.43 -8.22
N ALA A 22 -14.48 -14.29 -7.95
CA ALA A 22 -13.46 -14.18 -6.94
C ALA A 22 -14.07 -14.65 -5.60
N CYS A 23 -13.71 -15.86 -5.18
CA CYS A 23 -14.08 -16.39 -3.88
C CYS A 23 -13.27 -15.64 -2.82
N THR A 24 -13.83 -14.56 -2.28
CA THR A 24 -13.37 -14.02 -1.01
C THR A 24 -13.63 -15.07 0.07
N ALA A 25 -12.57 -15.53 0.73
CA ALA A 25 -12.68 -16.48 1.82
C ALA A 25 -13.49 -15.85 2.97
N LYS A 26 -14.70 -16.35 3.21
CA LYS A 26 -15.51 -16.01 4.38
C LYS A 26 -14.79 -16.51 5.63
N SER A 27 -14.29 -15.58 6.44
CA SER A 27 -14.04 -15.83 7.86
C SER A 27 -15.34 -15.50 8.60
N GLU A 28 -16.01 -16.51 9.18
CA GLU A 28 -17.18 -16.30 10.02
C GLU A 28 -16.73 -15.73 11.38
N ALA A 29 -16.71 -14.40 11.50
CA ALA A 29 -16.71 -13.73 12.79
C ALA A 29 -18.13 -13.80 13.40
N LYS A 30 -18.24 -13.90 14.73
CA LYS A 30 -19.54 -13.81 15.41
C LYS A 30 -20.15 -12.43 15.14
N ASP A 31 -21.42 -12.39 14.74
CA ASP A 31 -22.21 -11.23 14.28
C ASP A 31 -22.23 -9.99 15.21
N GLY A 32 -21.63 -10.03 16.41
CA GLY A 32 -21.59 -8.92 17.36
C GLY A 32 -20.41 -7.95 17.22
N ASP A 33 -19.28 -8.37 16.63
CA ASP A 33 -18.01 -7.62 16.68
C ASP A 33 -17.58 -7.03 15.31
N THR A 34 -18.42 -7.16 14.27
CA THR A 34 -18.13 -6.69 12.91
C THR A 34 -19.01 -5.49 12.54
N ILE A 35 -18.38 -4.40 12.11
CA ILE A 35 -19.06 -3.23 11.55
C ILE A 35 -19.24 -3.46 10.05
N GLN A 36 -20.47 -3.53 9.57
CA GLN A 36 -20.75 -3.49 8.13
C GLN A 36 -20.54 -2.07 7.64
N VAL A 37 -19.73 -1.88 6.60
CA VAL A 37 -19.47 -0.60 5.96
C VAL A 37 -19.95 -0.67 4.51
N THR A 38 -21.01 0.05 4.19
CA THR A 38 -21.48 0.21 2.81
C THR A 38 -20.99 1.55 2.27
N ALA A 39 -19.95 1.49 1.43
CA ALA A 39 -19.42 2.66 0.74
C ALA A 39 -20.17 2.87 -0.59
N ALA A 40 -20.50 4.12 -0.91
CA ALA A 40 -21.07 4.52 -2.19
C ALA A 40 -20.57 5.91 -2.60
N ASP A 41 -20.92 6.37 -3.79
CA ASP A 41 -20.38 7.61 -4.36
C ASP A 41 -20.64 8.87 -3.52
N THR A 42 -21.71 8.88 -2.71
CA THR A 42 -22.12 10.00 -1.87
C THR A 42 -22.53 9.62 -0.44
N THR A 43 -22.46 8.33 -0.09
CA THR A 43 -22.78 7.84 1.27
C THR A 43 -21.72 6.87 1.79
N CYS A 44 -21.62 6.81 3.12
CA CYS A 44 -20.82 5.84 3.85
C CYS A 44 -21.66 5.37 5.04
N GLU A 45 -22.28 4.20 4.95
CA GLU A 45 -23.18 3.69 5.99
C GLU A 45 -22.47 2.65 6.86
N THR A 46 -22.54 2.82 8.17
CA THR A 46 -21.94 1.90 9.16
C THR A 46 -23.02 1.27 10.03
N SER A 47 -22.98 -0.05 10.26
CA SER A 47 -23.99 -0.74 11.09
C SER A 47 -23.89 -0.42 12.58
N ALA A 48 -22.78 0.17 13.04
CA ALA A 48 -22.56 0.56 14.43
C ALA A 48 -21.76 1.86 14.49
N THR A 49 -22.05 2.67 15.52
CA THR A 49 -21.30 3.90 15.85
C THR A 49 -20.53 3.76 17.17
N SER A 50 -20.58 2.57 17.79
CA SER A 50 -19.87 2.27 19.03
C SER A 50 -19.46 0.80 19.08
N VAL A 51 -18.22 0.54 19.52
CA VAL A 51 -17.66 -0.82 19.71
C VAL A 51 -16.77 -0.86 20.96
N PRO A 52 -16.48 -2.04 21.53
CA PRO A 52 -15.44 -2.18 22.55
C PRO A 52 -14.03 -1.95 21.98
N ALA A 53 -13.09 -1.51 22.83
CA ALA A 53 -11.67 -1.48 22.50
C ALA A 53 -11.09 -2.88 22.27
N GLY A 54 -10.07 -2.97 21.42
CA GLY A 54 -9.45 -4.22 20.98
C GLY A 54 -9.52 -4.38 19.47
N HIS A 55 -9.70 -5.61 19.00
CA HIS A 55 -9.83 -5.88 17.57
C HIS A 55 -11.23 -5.50 17.06
N VAL A 56 -11.26 -4.68 16.03
CA VAL A 56 -12.46 -4.28 15.29
C VAL A 56 -12.32 -4.80 13.86
N THR A 57 -13.42 -5.35 13.34
CA THR A 57 -13.49 -5.82 11.96
C THR A 57 -14.47 -4.95 11.18
N LEU A 58 -14.03 -4.40 10.05
CA LEU A 58 -14.90 -3.76 9.06
C LEU A 58 -15.18 -4.75 7.93
N ALA A 59 -16.45 -5.11 7.74
CA ALA A 59 -16.92 -5.80 6.55
C ALA A 59 -17.35 -4.76 5.52
N ILE A 60 -16.44 -4.45 4.60
CA ILE A 60 -16.60 -3.37 3.62
C ILE A 60 -17.22 -3.92 2.35
N GLU A 61 -18.21 -3.21 1.82
CA GLU A 61 -18.78 -3.42 0.49
C GLU A 61 -18.84 -2.08 -0.25
N ASN A 62 -18.20 -2.01 -1.41
CA ASN A 62 -18.31 -0.86 -2.29
C ASN A 62 -19.49 -1.05 -3.25
N LYS A 63 -20.56 -0.30 -3.04
CA LYS A 63 -21.75 -0.21 -3.92
C LYS A 63 -21.73 1.02 -4.83
N GLY A 64 -20.68 1.82 -4.77
CA GLY A 64 -20.47 2.97 -5.63
C GLY A 64 -20.05 2.57 -7.05
N SER A 65 -19.93 3.58 -7.91
CA SER A 65 -19.46 3.44 -9.29
C SER A 65 -17.94 3.66 -9.43
N LYS A 66 -17.28 4.15 -8.37
CA LYS A 66 -15.84 4.44 -8.34
C LYS A 66 -15.11 3.47 -7.42
N ALA A 67 -13.81 3.29 -7.64
CA ALA A 67 -12.95 2.75 -6.59
C ALA A 67 -13.05 3.66 -5.36
N THR A 68 -13.03 3.08 -4.16
CA THR A 68 -13.08 3.82 -2.89
C THR A 68 -12.00 3.30 -1.97
N GLU A 69 -11.68 4.12 -1.00
CA GLU A 69 -10.92 3.76 0.17
C GLU A 69 -11.82 3.80 1.40
N VAL A 70 -11.50 2.99 2.39
CA VAL A 70 -12.14 3.01 3.70
C VAL A 70 -11.08 3.05 4.79
N GLU A 71 -11.15 4.08 5.63
CA GLU A 71 -10.20 4.34 6.72
C GLU A 71 -10.89 4.26 8.08
N ILE A 72 -10.12 3.89 9.11
CA ILE A 72 -10.39 4.25 10.51
C ILE A 72 -9.44 5.39 10.87
N LEU A 73 -9.99 6.55 11.23
CA LEU A 73 -9.24 7.79 11.46
C LEU A 73 -9.28 8.20 12.93
N PHE A 74 -8.17 8.77 13.40
CA PHE A 74 -8.17 9.63 14.58
C PHE A 74 -8.86 10.97 14.28
N PRO A 75 -9.30 11.73 15.30
CA PRO A 75 -9.93 13.04 15.11
C PRO A 75 -9.04 14.10 14.45
N ASP A 76 -7.72 13.86 14.41
CA ASP A 76 -6.70 14.71 13.80
C ASP A 76 -6.22 14.17 12.43
N ASP A 77 -7.07 13.39 11.75
CA ASP A 77 -6.85 12.82 10.40
C ASP A 77 -5.72 11.80 10.27
N ARG A 78 -5.02 11.48 11.36
CA ARG A 78 -4.09 10.33 11.37
C ARG A 78 -4.85 9.03 11.12
N ILE A 79 -4.26 8.15 10.32
CA ILE A 79 -4.87 6.87 9.95
C ILE A 79 -4.48 5.78 10.96
N VAL A 80 -5.49 5.06 11.47
CA VAL A 80 -5.29 3.87 12.30
C VAL A 80 -5.03 2.64 11.42
N SER A 81 -5.84 2.51 10.37
CA SER A 81 -5.76 1.46 9.37
C SER A 81 -6.69 1.82 8.23
N GLU A 82 -6.32 1.40 7.02
CA GLU A 82 -7.16 1.62 5.85
C GLU A 82 -7.18 0.42 4.92
N LYS A 83 -8.04 0.54 3.90
CA LYS A 83 -7.95 -0.24 2.68
C LYS A 83 -8.29 0.65 1.51
N GLU A 84 -7.29 0.90 0.68
CA GLU A 84 -7.43 1.64 -0.57
C GLU A 84 -7.94 0.80 -1.74
N ASN A 85 -8.27 1.45 -2.85
CA ASN A 85 -8.49 0.82 -4.16
C ASN A 85 -9.55 -0.31 -4.15
N ILE A 86 -10.58 -0.18 -3.31
CA ILE A 86 -11.72 -1.09 -3.25
C ILE A 86 -12.60 -0.81 -4.47
N GLY A 87 -12.49 -1.62 -5.52
CA GLY A 87 -13.22 -1.44 -6.77
C GLY A 87 -14.75 -1.58 -6.63
N PRO A 88 -15.53 -1.06 -7.59
CA PRO A 88 -17.00 -1.20 -7.60
C PRO A 88 -17.45 -2.66 -7.49
N GLY A 89 -18.42 -2.93 -6.62
CA GLY A 89 -19.01 -4.26 -6.40
C GLY A 89 -18.11 -5.24 -5.63
N THR A 90 -16.95 -4.79 -5.14
CA THR A 90 -16.03 -5.63 -4.37
C THR A 90 -16.32 -5.57 -2.88
N LYS A 91 -15.85 -6.59 -2.16
CA LYS A 91 -15.94 -6.69 -0.70
C LYS A 91 -14.56 -6.91 -0.11
N TYR A 92 -14.33 -6.35 1.06
CA TYR A 92 -13.09 -6.54 1.80
C TYR A 92 -13.38 -6.67 3.30
N THR A 93 -12.50 -7.35 4.02
CA THR A 93 -12.58 -7.44 5.48
C THR A 93 -11.30 -6.84 6.06
N LEU A 94 -11.42 -5.67 6.68
CA LEU A 94 -10.32 -5.00 7.36
C LEU A 94 -10.36 -5.36 8.85
N THR A 95 -9.25 -5.83 9.41
CA THR A 95 -9.11 -6.08 10.85
C THR A 95 -8.11 -5.09 11.42
N ALA A 96 -8.51 -4.33 12.45
CA ALA A 96 -7.68 -3.33 13.09
C ALA A 96 -7.73 -3.45 14.62
N GLU A 97 -6.66 -3.07 15.32
CA GLU A 97 -6.62 -2.93 16.78
C GLU A 97 -6.81 -1.45 17.14
N VAL A 98 -7.86 -1.15 17.91
CA VAL A 98 -8.22 0.21 18.35
C VAL A 98 -8.24 0.32 19.88
N LYS A 99 -7.71 1.43 20.41
CA LYS A 99 -7.80 1.77 21.84
C LYS A 99 -9.13 2.49 22.12
N ALA A 100 -9.57 2.51 23.38
CA ALA A 100 -10.74 3.32 23.76
C ALA A 100 -10.52 4.80 23.41
N GLY A 101 -11.53 5.45 22.82
CA GLY A 101 -11.40 6.81 22.29
C GLY A 101 -12.47 7.15 21.26
N SER A 102 -12.28 8.28 20.60
CA SER A 102 -13.13 8.76 19.49
C SER A 102 -12.38 8.61 18.18
N TYR A 103 -13.08 8.11 17.16
CA TYR A 103 -12.56 7.84 15.83
C TYR A 103 -13.64 8.19 14.79
N GLU A 104 -13.25 8.15 13.53
CA GLU A 104 -14.16 8.22 12.40
C GLU A 104 -13.92 7.03 11.46
N ILE A 105 -14.98 6.54 10.81
CA ILE A 105 -14.87 5.70 9.61
C ILE A 105 -15.15 6.60 8.42
N ALA A 106 -14.19 6.71 7.51
CA ALA A 106 -14.33 7.48 6.29
C ALA A 106 -14.42 6.56 5.09
N CYS A 107 -15.32 6.85 4.16
CA CYS A 107 -15.28 6.29 2.81
C CYS A 107 -14.84 7.41 1.85
N ARG A 108 -13.82 7.18 1.02
CA ARG A 108 -13.29 8.17 0.05
C ARG A 108 -13.54 7.75 -1.41
N PRO A 109 -14.75 7.98 -1.97
CA PRO A 109 -15.05 7.62 -3.35
C PRO A 109 -14.15 8.37 -4.34
N GLY A 110 -13.42 7.61 -5.15
CA GLY A 110 -12.46 8.12 -6.12
C GLY A 110 -11.15 8.60 -5.51
N MET A 111 -10.83 8.21 -4.26
CA MET A 111 -9.56 8.51 -3.58
C MET A 111 -9.28 10.02 -3.41
N LYS A 112 -10.32 10.83 -3.16
CA LYS A 112 -10.22 12.30 -3.15
C LYS A 112 -10.89 12.94 -1.94
N GLY A 113 -10.30 14.06 -1.50
CA GLY A 113 -10.76 14.82 -0.34
C GLY A 113 -10.77 14.00 0.96
N HIS A 114 -11.49 14.48 1.97
CA HIS A 114 -11.57 13.87 3.32
C HIS A 114 -12.62 12.75 3.47
N GLY A 115 -13.28 12.37 2.37
CA GLY A 115 -14.32 11.35 2.36
C GLY A 115 -15.62 11.72 3.07
N ILE A 116 -16.56 10.76 3.07
CA ILE A 116 -17.82 10.81 3.81
C ILE A 116 -17.60 10.09 5.14
N ARG A 117 -17.76 10.82 6.25
CA ARG A 117 -17.34 10.35 7.58
C ARG A 117 -18.50 9.96 8.49
N GLN A 118 -18.31 8.87 9.23
CA GLN A 118 -19.18 8.40 10.29
C GLN A 118 -18.43 8.35 11.62
N LYS A 119 -19.07 8.80 12.70
CA LYS A 119 -18.46 8.76 14.03
C LYS A 119 -18.39 7.32 14.56
N LEU A 120 -17.26 6.98 15.15
CA LEU A 120 -17.04 5.72 15.86
C LEU A 120 -16.54 5.99 17.29
N THR A 121 -17.29 5.52 18.29
CA THR A 121 -16.88 5.56 19.70
C THR A 121 -16.33 4.20 20.10
N VAL A 122 -15.08 4.16 20.55
CA VAL A 122 -14.47 2.94 21.07
C VAL A 122 -14.50 2.99 22.59
N THR A 123 -15.25 2.07 23.20
CA THR A 123 -15.56 2.03 24.63
C THR A 123 -14.61 1.13 25.43
N GLY A 124 -14.56 1.29 26.75
CA GLY A 124 -13.73 0.48 27.65
C GLY A 124 -12.64 1.28 28.36
N SER A 125 -11.83 0.61 29.18
CA SER A 125 -10.84 1.25 30.08
C SER A 125 -9.54 1.70 29.40
N GLY A 126 -9.47 1.68 28.06
CA GLY A 126 -8.25 2.00 27.31
C GLY A 126 -7.09 1.00 27.49
N THR A 127 -7.29 -0.06 28.27
CA THR A 127 -6.30 -1.14 28.43
C THR A 127 -6.24 -1.94 27.12
N PRO A 128 -5.06 -2.10 26.50
CA PRO A 128 -4.92 -2.92 25.31
C PRO A 128 -5.45 -4.34 25.55
N ALA A 129 -6.07 -4.94 24.54
CA ALA A 129 -6.46 -6.34 24.61
C ALA A 129 -5.23 -7.19 24.95
N LYS A 130 -5.38 -8.17 25.83
CA LYS A 130 -4.28 -9.08 26.18
C LYS A 130 -3.89 -9.86 24.92
N ARG A 131 -2.69 -9.60 24.40
CA ARG A 131 -2.14 -10.24 23.20
C ARG A 131 -0.89 -11.07 23.51
N ASP A 132 -0.45 -11.87 22.53
CA ASP A 132 0.78 -12.64 22.64
C ASP A 132 1.99 -11.70 22.81
N PRO A 133 2.83 -11.84 23.86
CA PRO A 133 3.96 -10.94 24.11
C PRO A 133 4.97 -10.84 22.95
N ARG A 134 4.97 -11.84 22.04
CA ARG A 134 5.78 -11.80 20.82
C ARG A 134 5.33 -10.69 19.87
N LEU A 135 4.06 -10.30 19.89
CA LEU A 135 3.54 -9.17 19.11
C LEU A 135 4.03 -7.82 19.66
N ASP A 136 4.15 -7.67 20.99
CA ASP A 136 4.73 -6.45 21.57
C ASP A 136 6.20 -6.28 21.15
N LYS A 137 6.94 -7.39 21.17
CA LYS A 137 8.31 -7.42 20.66
C LYS A 137 8.37 -7.07 19.17
N ALA A 138 7.49 -7.66 18.35
CA ALA A 138 7.42 -7.37 16.92
C ALA A 138 7.14 -5.89 16.63
N VAL A 139 6.20 -5.27 17.36
CA VAL A 139 5.90 -3.83 17.24
C VAL A 139 7.11 -2.97 17.62
N ALA A 140 7.81 -3.31 18.72
CA ALA A 140 9.01 -2.58 19.13
C ALA A 140 10.14 -2.67 18.08
N GLU A 141 10.37 -3.87 17.54
CA GLU A 141 11.37 -4.10 16.49
C GLU A 141 10.98 -3.42 15.17
N TYR A 142 9.69 -3.37 14.83
CA TYR A 142 9.22 -2.67 13.64
C TYR A 142 9.37 -1.15 13.77
N ARG A 143 9.06 -0.58 14.95
CA ARG A 143 9.31 0.84 15.22
C ARG A 143 10.78 1.20 15.04
N GLN A 144 11.69 0.36 15.53
CA GLN A 144 13.13 0.56 15.32
C GLN A 144 13.48 0.49 13.83
N TYR A 145 12.99 -0.53 13.11
CA TYR A 145 13.21 -0.66 11.68
C TYR A 145 12.76 0.58 10.89
N VAL A 146 11.57 1.09 11.20
CA VAL A 146 11.02 2.27 10.52
C VAL A 146 11.88 3.52 10.81
N GLN A 147 12.28 3.72 12.07
CA GLN A 147 13.19 4.81 12.42
C GLN A 147 14.55 4.67 11.70
N ASP A 148 15.10 3.45 11.63
CA ASP A 148 16.36 3.19 10.93
C ASP A 148 16.25 3.50 9.43
N GLN A 149 15.11 3.18 8.79
CA GLN A 149 14.87 3.56 7.39
C GLN A 149 14.83 5.08 7.22
N ALA A 150 14.13 5.81 8.11
CA ALA A 150 14.08 7.26 8.05
C ALA A 150 15.48 7.91 8.28
N ASP A 151 16.21 7.43 9.27
CA ASP A 151 17.57 7.90 9.59
C ASP A 151 18.54 7.63 8.43
N ALA A 152 18.44 6.48 7.77
CA ALA A 152 19.25 6.11 6.61
C ALA A 152 18.84 6.89 5.33
N THR A 153 17.59 7.32 5.22
CA THR A 153 17.06 8.07 4.06
C THR A 153 17.61 9.49 4.01
N LEU A 154 17.69 10.19 5.15
CA LEU A 154 18.10 11.60 5.20
C LEU A 154 19.47 11.89 4.55
N PRO A 155 20.54 11.10 4.77
CA PRO A 155 21.80 11.27 4.05
C PRO A 155 21.69 11.12 2.52
N LEU A 156 20.84 10.23 2.03
CA LEU A 156 20.62 9.99 0.59
C LEU A 156 19.86 11.17 -0.03
N VAL A 157 18.82 11.66 0.64
CA VAL A 157 18.10 12.89 0.26
C VAL A 157 19.04 14.09 0.26
N LYS A 158 19.89 14.27 1.28
CA LYS A 158 20.89 15.34 1.30
C LYS A 158 21.81 15.29 0.08
N THR A 159 22.20 14.09 -0.35
CA THR A 159 23.02 13.90 -1.55
C THR A 159 22.28 14.32 -2.82
N PHE A 160 21.03 13.87 -2.97
CA PHE A 160 20.15 14.27 -4.07
C PHE A 160 19.94 15.80 -4.12
N VAL A 161 19.56 16.40 -3.00
CA VAL A 161 19.30 17.84 -2.88
C VAL A 161 20.56 18.68 -3.14
N LYS A 162 21.74 18.20 -2.72
CA LYS A 162 23.01 18.87 -3.03
C LYS A 162 23.26 18.89 -4.54
N ALA A 163 23.01 17.79 -5.25
CA ALA A 163 23.17 17.73 -6.69
C ALA A 163 22.18 18.65 -7.41
N VAL A 164 20.91 18.68 -6.99
CA VAL A 164 19.92 19.62 -7.52
C VAL A 164 20.35 21.07 -7.26
N LYS A 165 20.78 21.43 -6.04
CA LYS A 165 21.25 22.80 -5.73
C LYS A 165 22.47 23.22 -6.57
N ALA A 166 23.36 22.28 -6.89
CA ALA A 166 24.50 22.51 -7.78
C ALA A 166 24.11 22.68 -9.25
N GLY A 167 22.88 22.31 -9.65
CA GLY A 167 22.47 22.27 -11.05
C GLY A 167 23.04 21.07 -11.82
N ASP A 168 23.57 20.07 -11.11
CA ASP A 168 24.15 18.87 -11.70
C ASP A 168 23.04 17.83 -11.96
N VAL A 169 22.50 17.86 -13.18
CA VAL A 169 21.39 16.98 -13.58
C VAL A 169 21.80 15.51 -13.51
N ASP A 170 23.01 15.15 -13.93
CA ASP A 170 23.44 13.75 -13.98
C ASP A 170 23.69 13.18 -12.57
N ALA A 171 24.29 13.97 -11.67
CA ALA A 171 24.44 13.58 -10.28
C ALA A 171 23.08 13.48 -9.57
N ALA A 172 22.15 14.40 -9.85
CA ALA A 172 20.82 14.36 -9.27
C ALA A 172 20.04 13.11 -9.72
N LYS A 173 20.10 12.77 -11.02
CA LYS A 173 19.47 11.53 -11.53
C LYS A 173 20.00 10.27 -10.86
N LYS A 174 21.31 10.19 -10.63
CA LYS A 174 21.93 9.03 -9.95
C LYS A 174 21.52 8.91 -8.49
N ALA A 175 21.26 10.04 -7.82
CA ALA A 175 20.90 10.08 -6.41
C ALA A 175 19.39 9.97 -6.15
N TYR A 176 18.56 10.11 -7.19
CA TYR A 176 17.10 10.15 -7.09
C TYR A 176 16.51 8.87 -6.48
N ALA A 177 16.59 7.73 -7.19
CA ALA A 177 15.96 6.49 -6.72
C ALA A 177 16.51 6.00 -5.36
N PRO A 178 17.84 6.06 -5.09
CA PRO A 178 18.35 5.76 -3.74
C PRO A 178 17.75 6.64 -2.64
N SER A 179 17.39 7.89 -2.95
CA SER A 179 16.81 8.80 -1.95
C SER A 179 15.37 8.47 -1.55
N ARG A 180 14.67 7.65 -2.35
CA ARG A 180 13.27 7.22 -2.12
C ARG A 180 13.16 5.90 -1.34
N LEU A 181 14.14 5.00 -1.46
CA LEU A 181 14.03 3.62 -0.97
C LEU A 181 13.55 3.42 0.49
N GLY A 182 13.96 4.28 1.41
CA GLY A 182 13.51 4.13 2.81
C GLY A 182 12.07 4.60 3.02
N TRP A 183 11.62 5.58 2.24
CA TRP A 183 10.22 6.01 2.18
C TRP A 183 9.34 4.84 1.68
N GLU A 184 9.63 4.31 0.49
CA GLU A 184 8.92 3.17 -0.14
C GLU A 184 8.80 1.93 0.77
N ARG A 185 9.82 1.65 1.58
CA ARG A 185 9.81 0.52 2.53
C ARG A 185 8.88 0.72 3.73
N THR A 186 8.50 1.96 4.00
CA THR A 186 7.80 2.37 5.22
C THR A 186 6.59 3.26 4.94
N GLU A 187 6.18 3.31 3.68
CA GLU A 187 5.09 4.14 3.13
C GLU A 187 3.80 4.04 3.97
N PRO A 188 3.31 2.85 4.39
CA PRO A 188 2.12 2.77 5.26
C PRO A 188 2.26 3.46 6.62
N VAL A 189 3.49 3.62 7.12
CA VAL A 189 3.75 4.37 8.35
C VAL A 189 3.88 5.86 8.06
N ALA A 190 4.44 6.23 6.92
CA ALA A 190 4.52 7.63 6.49
C ALA A 190 3.13 8.21 6.18
N GLU A 191 2.31 7.47 5.44
CA GLU A 191 0.93 7.82 5.08
C GLU A 191 0.02 7.92 6.29
N SER A 192 0.33 7.21 7.39
CA SER A 192 -0.46 7.29 8.64
C SER A 192 -0.52 8.70 9.26
N PHE A 193 0.36 9.63 8.84
CA PHE A 193 0.32 11.04 9.24
C PHE A 193 -0.60 11.91 8.36
N GLY A 194 -1.02 11.42 7.19
CA GLY A 194 -2.01 12.01 6.28
C GLY A 194 -1.55 13.24 5.48
N ASP A 195 -0.74 14.11 6.07
CA ASP A 195 -0.32 15.38 5.46
C ASP A 195 0.97 15.28 4.64
N ILE A 196 1.87 14.39 5.05
CA ILE A 196 3.25 14.40 4.56
C ILE A 196 3.44 13.73 3.21
N ASP A 197 2.66 12.71 2.91
CA ASP A 197 2.72 12.00 1.62
C ASP A 197 2.48 12.96 0.43
N PRO A 198 1.40 13.77 0.42
CA PRO A 198 1.17 14.72 -0.67
C PRO A 198 2.27 15.78 -0.85
N GLU A 199 3.06 16.06 0.18
CA GLU A 199 4.15 17.04 0.13
C GLU A 199 5.40 16.48 -0.55
N VAL A 200 5.69 15.19 -0.34
CA VAL A 200 6.95 14.57 -0.76
C VAL A 200 6.80 13.62 -1.95
N ASP A 201 5.65 12.96 -2.12
CA ASP A 201 5.49 11.86 -3.10
C ASP A 201 4.26 11.95 -4.01
N ILE A 202 3.54 13.07 -4.03
CA ILE A 202 2.39 13.16 -4.94
C ILE A 202 2.78 13.15 -6.42
N ARG A 203 2.13 12.28 -7.19
CA ARG A 203 2.26 12.22 -8.64
C ARG A 203 1.41 13.28 -9.31
N LYS A 204 1.82 13.71 -10.49
CA LYS A 204 1.13 14.77 -11.24
C LYS A 204 -0.35 14.48 -11.51
N PRO A 205 -0.77 13.25 -11.88
CA PRO A 205 -2.19 12.95 -12.14
C PRO A 205 -3.08 13.06 -10.91
N ASP A 206 -2.49 12.93 -9.71
CA ASP A 206 -3.21 12.86 -8.43
C ASP A 206 -3.41 14.23 -7.78
N LEU A 207 -2.78 15.28 -8.32
CA LEU A 207 -2.96 16.65 -7.86
C LEU A 207 -4.42 17.09 -7.84
N GLU A 208 -4.85 17.64 -6.72
CA GLU A 208 -6.12 18.32 -6.60
C GLU A 208 -6.09 19.68 -7.33
N PRO A 209 -7.25 20.19 -7.80
CA PRO A 209 -7.32 21.50 -8.45
C PRO A 209 -6.74 22.62 -7.57
N GLY A 210 -5.68 23.26 -8.06
CA GLY A 210 -4.99 24.34 -7.36
C GLY A 210 -3.91 23.90 -6.36
N GLN A 211 -3.72 22.59 -6.18
CA GLN A 211 -2.62 22.06 -5.36
C GLN A 211 -1.27 22.39 -6.01
N LYS A 212 -0.33 22.86 -5.18
CA LYS A 212 1.04 23.10 -5.62
C LYS A 212 1.77 21.75 -5.72
N TRP A 213 2.34 21.45 -6.88
CA TRP A 213 3.13 20.24 -7.04
C TRP A 213 4.54 20.39 -6.47
N THR A 214 4.88 19.57 -5.48
CA THR A 214 6.17 19.53 -4.77
C THR A 214 6.75 18.11 -4.79
N GLY A 215 7.71 17.80 -3.93
CA GLY A 215 8.18 16.42 -3.76
C GLY A 215 9.16 15.88 -4.82
N TRP A 216 9.42 14.57 -4.72
CA TRP A 216 10.30 13.81 -5.60
C TRP A 216 9.83 13.87 -7.05
N HIS A 217 8.56 13.55 -7.35
CA HIS A 217 8.06 13.48 -8.73
C HIS A 217 8.09 14.83 -9.47
N ARG A 218 7.91 15.95 -8.76
CA ARG A 218 8.09 17.28 -9.38
C ARG A 218 9.55 17.52 -9.78
N LEU A 219 10.51 17.03 -8.99
CA LEU A 219 11.94 17.12 -9.30
C LEU A 219 12.36 16.09 -10.36
N GLU A 220 11.77 14.90 -10.33
CA GLU A 220 11.90 13.86 -11.35
C GLU A 220 11.57 14.41 -12.75
N GLN A 221 10.40 15.05 -12.92
CA GLN A 221 10.02 15.69 -14.18
C GLN A 221 11.08 16.69 -14.64
N ALA A 222 11.58 17.53 -13.72
CA ALA A 222 12.57 18.55 -14.05
C ALA A 222 13.89 17.93 -14.56
N LEU A 223 14.29 16.80 -13.98
CA LEU A 223 15.52 16.11 -14.32
C LEU A 223 15.41 15.32 -15.63
N TRP A 224 14.34 14.55 -15.84
CA TRP A 224 14.21 13.65 -16.99
C TRP A 224 13.55 14.29 -18.20
N GLU A 225 12.40 14.94 -18.01
CA GLU A 225 11.65 15.56 -19.11
C GLU A 225 12.22 16.93 -19.48
N LYS A 226 12.39 17.81 -18.49
CA LYS A 226 12.86 19.20 -18.76
C LYS A 226 14.37 19.31 -18.85
N LYS A 227 15.11 18.36 -18.25
CA LYS A 227 16.58 18.32 -18.17
C LYS A 227 17.18 19.67 -17.72
N LYS A 228 16.49 20.34 -16.79
CA LYS A 228 16.82 21.70 -16.36
C LYS A 228 16.53 21.88 -14.88
N ILE A 229 17.46 22.54 -14.21
CA ILE A 229 17.32 22.96 -12.82
C ILE A 229 17.37 24.50 -12.78
N GLY A 230 16.27 25.13 -12.43
CA GLY A 230 16.14 26.57 -12.19
C GLY A 230 16.15 26.94 -10.71
N ALA A 231 15.79 28.19 -10.41
CA ALA A 231 15.66 28.65 -9.02
C ALA A 231 14.55 27.88 -8.27
N ASP A 232 13.44 27.60 -8.96
CA ASP A 232 12.29 26.89 -8.40
C ASP A 232 12.65 25.45 -8.00
N GLU A 233 13.33 24.69 -8.86
CA GLU A 233 13.78 23.32 -8.52
C GLU A 233 14.73 23.32 -7.32
N LYS A 234 15.59 24.32 -7.19
CA LYS A 234 16.51 24.44 -6.03
C LYS A 234 15.75 24.74 -4.73
N ALA A 235 14.69 25.54 -4.81
CA ALA A 235 13.80 25.81 -3.69
C ALA A 235 13.01 24.56 -3.31
N LEU A 236 12.42 23.86 -4.28
CA LEU A 236 11.68 22.61 -4.07
C LEU A 236 12.56 21.49 -3.49
N ALA A 237 13.80 21.34 -3.94
CA ALA A 237 14.73 20.40 -3.34
C ALA A 237 15.08 20.77 -1.88
N GLY A 238 15.11 22.06 -1.55
CA GLY A 238 15.25 22.52 -0.16
C GLY A 238 14.03 22.19 0.69
N GLN A 239 12.83 22.36 0.12
CA GLN A 239 11.56 21.99 0.73
C GLN A 239 11.50 20.48 1.02
N LEU A 240 11.76 19.63 0.02
CA LEU A 240 11.79 18.17 0.17
C LEU A 240 12.67 17.69 1.35
N LEU A 241 13.86 18.28 1.52
CA LEU A 241 14.74 17.93 2.66
C LEU A 241 14.16 18.37 4.02
N THR A 242 13.36 19.42 4.04
CA THR A 242 12.69 19.90 5.26
C THR A 242 11.57 18.95 5.62
N ASP A 243 10.69 18.65 4.64
CA ASP A 243 9.54 17.78 4.81
C ASP A 243 10.01 16.36 5.25
N LEU A 244 11.08 15.82 4.66
CA LEU A 244 11.61 14.51 5.05
C LEU A 244 12.35 14.48 6.39
N LYS A 245 12.82 15.64 6.89
CA LYS A 245 13.30 15.71 8.29
C LYS A 245 12.12 15.67 9.25
N GLU A 246 11.05 16.37 8.91
CA GLU A 246 9.83 16.34 9.70
C GLU A 246 9.24 14.93 9.74
N TRP A 247 9.21 14.21 8.60
CA TRP A 247 8.88 12.79 8.56
C TRP A 247 9.72 11.97 9.55
N GLN A 248 11.06 12.12 9.50
CA GLN A 248 11.98 11.40 10.37
C GLN A 248 11.76 11.69 11.88
N GLU A 249 11.34 12.91 12.24
CA GLU A 249 10.99 13.31 13.61
C GLU A 249 9.61 12.82 14.07
N ARG A 250 8.71 12.54 13.12
CA ARG A 250 7.35 12.06 13.35
C ARG A 250 7.27 10.54 13.40
N VAL A 251 8.06 9.83 12.59
CA VAL A 251 7.89 8.39 12.34
C VAL A 251 7.94 7.53 13.60
N GLY A 252 8.80 7.86 14.57
CA GLY A 252 8.87 7.17 15.86
C GLY A 252 7.63 7.33 16.76
N LYS A 253 6.74 8.28 16.44
CA LYS A 253 5.50 8.58 17.17
C LYS A 253 4.26 7.94 16.53
N ALA A 254 4.41 7.22 15.41
CA ALA A 254 3.31 6.51 14.78
C ALA A 254 2.68 5.49 15.75
N GLU A 255 1.34 5.41 15.72
CA GLU A 255 0.58 4.42 16.49
C GLU A 255 0.61 3.07 15.75
N ILE A 256 1.63 2.27 16.05
CA ILE A 256 1.86 0.97 15.41
C ILE A 256 1.21 -0.15 16.23
N THR A 257 0.42 -0.97 15.55
CA THR A 257 -0.20 -2.19 16.08
C THR A 257 0.20 -3.39 15.21
N PRO A 258 0.09 -4.63 15.71
CA PRO A 258 0.31 -5.83 14.90
C PRO A 258 -0.58 -5.89 13.67
N THR A 259 -1.83 -5.44 13.80
CA THR A 259 -2.77 -5.36 12.68
C THR A 259 -2.38 -4.28 11.68
N SER A 260 -1.92 -3.10 12.12
CA SER A 260 -1.49 -2.05 11.19
C SER A 260 -0.20 -2.44 10.47
N MET A 261 0.73 -3.16 11.11
CA MET A 261 1.88 -3.77 10.43
C MET A 261 1.45 -4.72 9.31
N ALA A 262 0.47 -5.59 9.58
CA ALA A 262 -0.03 -6.56 8.61
C ALA A 262 -0.83 -5.90 7.47
N ASN A 263 -1.65 -4.89 7.78
CA ASN A 263 -2.44 -4.15 6.80
C ASN A 263 -1.52 -3.29 5.92
N GLY A 264 -0.56 -2.58 6.50
CA GLY A 264 0.44 -1.83 5.72
C GLY A 264 1.29 -2.73 4.82
N ALA A 265 1.65 -3.94 5.28
CA ALA A 265 2.30 -4.92 4.39
C ALA A 265 1.40 -5.29 3.19
N LYS A 266 0.09 -5.36 3.38
CA LYS A 266 -0.87 -5.68 2.32
C LYS A 266 -1.07 -4.51 1.35
N GLU A 267 -1.07 -3.30 1.88
CA GLU A 267 -1.18 -2.01 1.18
C GLU A 267 -0.02 -1.77 0.22
N LEU A 268 1.22 -1.92 0.70
CA LEU A 268 2.44 -1.90 -0.13
C LEU A 268 2.33 -2.83 -1.36
N LEU A 269 1.67 -3.98 -1.21
CA LEU A 269 1.46 -4.93 -2.31
C LEU A 269 0.28 -4.54 -3.22
N ASP A 270 -0.72 -3.82 -2.71
CA ASP A 270 -1.80 -3.25 -3.53
C ASP A 270 -1.32 -2.08 -4.40
N GLU A 271 -0.52 -1.17 -3.84
CA GLU A 271 0.13 -0.10 -4.61
C GLU A 271 0.98 -0.66 -5.74
N VAL A 272 1.77 -1.71 -5.44
CA VAL A 272 2.54 -2.41 -6.46
C VAL A 272 1.62 -3.01 -7.54
N ALA A 273 0.51 -3.64 -7.13
CA ALA A 273 -0.41 -4.31 -8.05
C ALA A 273 -1.20 -3.35 -8.94
N THR A 274 -1.51 -2.16 -8.44
CA THR A 274 -2.41 -1.20 -9.11
C THR A 274 -1.63 -0.11 -9.84
N GLY A 275 -0.53 0.38 -9.25
CA GLY A 275 0.29 1.45 -9.80
C GLY A 275 1.66 0.99 -10.31
N LYS A 276 2.57 0.56 -9.43
CA LYS A 276 3.99 0.37 -9.80
C LYS A 276 4.18 -0.68 -10.92
N VAL A 277 3.28 -1.67 -11.04
CA VAL A 277 3.28 -2.64 -12.15
C VAL A 277 2.83 -2.07 -13.50
N THR A 278 2.13 -0.94 -13.54
CA THR A 278 1.78 -0.25 -14.80
C THR A 278 2.90 0.69 -15.24
N GLY A 279 3.78 1.09 -14.31
CA GLY A 279 4.87 2.04 -14.53
C GLY A 279 4.43 3.50 -14.39
N GLU A 280 3.38 3.74 -13.60
CA GLU A 280 2.80 5.08 -13.42
C GLU A 280 3.49 5.89 -12.32
N GLU A 281 4.22 5.22 -11.42
CA GLU A 281 4.88 5.84 -10.27
C GLU A 281 6.00 6.75 -10.74
N GLU A 282 6.94 6.17 -11.49
CA GLU A 282 8.13 6.85 -12.00
C GLU A 282 7.93 7.20 -13.48
N ALA A 283 6.92 8.06 -13.71
CA ALA A 283 6.45 8.42 -15.05
C ALA A 283 7.51 9.09 -15.95
N TYR A 284 8.63 9.55 -15.40
CA TYR A 284 9.70 10.21 -16.15
C TYR A 284 11.04 9.46 -16.08
N SER A 285 11.38 8.89 -14.94
CA SER A 285 12.65 8.22 -14.66
C SER A 285 12.62 6.73 -15.02
N HIS A 286 11.42 6.14 -14.97
CA HIS A 286 11.15 4.73 -15.17
C HIS A 286 12.00 3.84 -14.26
N THR A 287 12.11 4.26 -12.98
CA THR A 287 12.82 3.52 -11.92
C THR A 287 11.89 2.70 -11.03
N ASP A 288 10.66 2.43 -11.46
CA ASP A 288 9.56 1.78 -10.71
C ASP A 288 9.95 0.43 -10.07
N LEU A 289 10.89 -0.31 -10.66
CA LEU A 289 11.37 -1.58 -10.06
C LEU A 289 12.17 -1.39 -8.78
N VAL A 290 12.76 -0.21 -8.57
CA VAL A 290 13.43 0.17 -7.33
C VAL A 290 12.40 0.34 -6.22
N ASP A 291 11.33 1.08 -6.52
CA ASP A 291 10.23 1.35 -5.59
C ASP A 291 9.46 0.07 -5.27
N PHE A 292 9.08 -0.70 -6.31
CA PHE A 292 8.50 -2.04 -6.17
C PHE A 292 9.34 -2.90 -5.22
N LYS A 293 10.66 -2.97 -5.44
CA LYS A 293 11.53 -3.75 -4.56
C LYS A 293 11.51 -3.22 -3.12
N GLY A 294 11.49 -1.90 -2.93
CA GLY A 294 11.31 -1.25 -1.63
C GLY A 294 10.03 -1.69 -0.93
N ASN A 295 8.88 -1.63 -1.62
CA ASN A 295 7.60 -2.02 -1.02
C ASN A 295 7.56 -3.50 -0.64
N VAL A 296 8.11 -4.39 -1.50
CA VAL A 296 8.21 -5.83 -1.20
C VAL A 296 9.09 -6.07 0.04
N GLU A 297 10.21 -5.35 0.17
CA GLU A 297 11.09 -5.43 1.35
C GLU A 297 10.39 -4.93 2.62
N GLY A 298 9.65 -3.82 2.54
CA GLY A 298 8.84 -3.29 3.65
C GLY A 298 7.78 -4.27 4.13
N ALA A 299 6.99 -4.79 3.20
CA ALA A 299 5.95 -5.78 3.48
C ALA A 299 6.53 -7.09 4.04
N GLN A 300 7.65 -7.56 3.48
CA GLN A 300 8.33 -8.75 3.96
C GLN A 300 8.85 -8.55 5.39
N LYS A 301 9.42 -7.38 5.70
CA LYS A 301 9.92 -7.08 7.04
C LYS A 301 8.81 -7.13 8.09
N ALA A 302 7.64 -6.53 7.80
CA ALA A 302 6.48 -6.61 8.68
C ALA A 302 6.02 -8.06 8.89
N TYR A 303 5.92 -8.84 7.81
CA TYR A 303 5.57 -10.26 7.90
C TYR A 303 6.58 -11.06 8.73
N GLU A 304 7.89 -10.89 8.52
CA GLU A 304 8.93 -11.62 9.24
C GLU A 304 8.85 -11.41 10.76
N LEU A 305 8.55 -10.19 11.19
CA LEU A 305 8.37 -9.87 12.61
C LEU A 305 7.11 -10.50 13.20
N LEU A 306 6.03 -10.59 12.41
CA LEU A 306 4.75 -11.19 12.82
C LEU A 306 4.71 -12.71 12.69
N LYS A 307 5.58 -13.29 11.87
CA LYS A 307 5.64 -14.71 11.52
C LYS A 307 5.64 -15.66 12.73
N PRO A 308 6.36 -15.40 13.85
CA PRO A 308 6.32 -16.31 14.99
C PRO A 308 4.91 -16.53 15.57
N VAL A 309 4.05 -15.52 15.48
CA VAL A 309 2.65 -15.61 15.93
C VAL A 309 1.77 -16.13 14.80
N ALA A 310 1.94 -15.60 13.57
CA ALA A 310 1.19 -16.07 12.41
C ALA A 310 1.37 -17.58 12.17
N ALA A 311 2.60 -18.11 12.27
CA ALA A 311 2.88 -19.54 12.10
C ALA A 311 2.33 -20.41 13.23
N LYS A 312 2.15 -19.87 14.44
CA LYS A 312 1.45 -20.58 15.54
C LYS A 312 -0.05 -20.63 15.27
N ASN A 313 -0.62 -19.53 14.79
CA ASN A 313 -2.06 -19.37 14.60
C ASN A 313 -2.58 -19.99 13.29
N ASP A 314 -1.75 -20.00 12.24
CA ASP A 314 -2.00 -20.60 10.93
C ASP A 314 -0.67 -21.01 10.24
N PRO A 315 -0.15 -22.22 10.51
CA PRO A 315 1.11 -22.70 9.91
C PRO A 315 1.07 -22.79 8.38
N ALA A 316 -0.11 -23.06 7.80
CA ALA A 316 -0.27 -23.18 6.35
C ALA A 316 -0.15 -21.82 5.67
N LEU A 317 -0.76 -20.78 6.26
CA LEU A 317 -0.61 -19.40 5.79
C LEU A 317 0.85 -18.95 5.83
N ALA A 318 1.56 -19.17 6.96
CA ALA A 318 2.96 -18.78 7.06
C ALA A 318 3.84 -19.47 6.01
N LYS A 319 3.61 -20.76 5.76
CA LYS A 319 4.33 -21.50 4.70
C LYS A 319 4.05 -20.94 3.30
N GLU A 320 2.81 -20.55 3.02
CA GLU A 320 2.46 -19.96 1.72
C GLU A 320 3.08 -18.58 1.57
N LEU A 321 3.05 -17.73 2.59
CA LEU A 321 3.69 -16.41 2.58
C LEU A 321 5.19 -16.52 2.34
N ASP A 322 5.90 -17.43 3.03
CA ASP A 322 7.33 -17.68 2.81
C ASP A 322 7.64 -18.02 1.35
N LYS A 323 6.82 -18.90 0.75
CA LYS A 323 6.94 -19.32 -0.64
C LYS A 323 6.72 -18.15 -1.59
N GLN A 324 5.68 -17.35 -1.37
CA GLN A 324 5.30 -16.27 -2.27
C GLN A 324 6.27 -15.08 -2.20
N PHE A 325 6.75 -14.71 -1.01
CA PHE A 325 7.83 -13.72 -0.86
C PHE A 325 9.10 -14.20 -1.56
N THR A 326 9.48 -15.48 -1.40
CA THR A 326 10.66 -16.03 -2.08
C THR A 326 10.51 -15.99 -3.60
N ALA A 327 9.33 -16.36 -4.11
CA ALA A 327 9.04 -16.37 -5.55
C ALA A 327 9.09 -14.96 -6.15
N LEU A 328 8.44 -13.97 -5.50
CA LEU A 328 8.43 -12.59 -5.98
C LEU A 328 9.82 -11.95 -5.95
N ASN A 329 10.58 -12.14 -4.87
CA ASN A 329 11.97 -11.66 -4.80
C ASN A 329 12.85 -12.29 -5.90
N THR A 330 12.72 -13.59 -6.13
CA THR A 330 13.45 -14.30 -7.20
C THR A 330 13.07 -13.76 -8.59
N LEU A 331 11.80 -13.40 -8.79
CA LEU A 331 11.34 -12.81 -10.03
C LEU A 331 11.94 -11.41 -10.24
N LEU A 332 11.90 -10.55 -9.22
CA LEU A 332 12.49 -9.20 -9.27
C LEU A 332 14.00 -9.26 -9.54
N ASP A 333 14.71 -10.25 -8.99
CA ASP A 333 16.14 -10.44 -9.21
C ASP A 333 16.52 -10.63 -10.69
N LYS A 334 15.59 -11.11 -11.54
CA LYS A 334 15.83 -11.22 -12.99
C LYS A 334 16.03 -9.86 -13.69
N TYR A 335 15.61 -8.77 -13.04
CA TYR A 335 15.63 -7.41 -13.60
C TYR A 335 16.83 -6.58 -13.14
N ARG A 336 17.79 -7.19 -12.45
CA ARG A 336 19.04 -6.57 -12.03
C ARG A 336 20.21 -7.51 -12.32
N SER A 337 21.38 -6.93 -12.54
CA SER A 337 22.61 -7.71 -12.82
C SER A 337 23.28 -8.24 -11.57
N ASP A 338 23.02 -7.60 -10.43
CA ASP A 338 23.55 -7.93 -9.11
C ASP A 338 22.41 -7.84 -8.09
N LYS A 339 22.20 -8.93 -7.33
CA LYS A 339 21.13 -9.04 -6.33
C LYS A 339 21.40 -8.22 -5.06
N ASP A 340 22.62 -7.74 -4.88
CA ASP A 340 22.99 -6.89 -3.74
C ASP A 340 22.90 -5.39 -4.12
N SER A 341 22.42 -5.10 -5.34
CA SER A 341 22.28 -3.76 -5.90
C SER A 341 20.83 -3.40 -6.19
N TYR A 342 20.50 -2.11 -6.09
CA TYR A 342 19.22 -1.53 -6.58
C TYR A 342 19.33 -1.01 -8.02
N ALA A 343 20.38 -1.39 -8.76
CA ALA A 343 20.51 -1.08 -10.18
C ALA A 343 19.63 -2.01 -11.03
N PHE A 344 18.32 -1.74 -11.05
CA PHE A 344 17.36 -2.41 -11.91
C PHE A 344 17.41 -1.89 -13.35
N VAL A 345 16.95 -2.70 -14.30
CA VAL A 345 16.65 -2.22 -15.66
C VAL A 345 15.52 -1.18 -15.60
N SER A 346 15.57 -0.19 -16.47
CA SER A 346 14.48 0.79 -16.61
C SER A 346 13.16 0.09 -16.99
N TYR A 347 12.06 0.59 -16.44
CA TYR A 347 10.72 0.03 -16.64
C TYR A 347 10.25 0.03 -18.10
N ASP A 348 10.79 0.93 -18.93
CA ASP A 348 10.59 0.94 -20.38
C ASP A 348 10.99 -0.38 -21.06
N LYS A 349 11.94 -1.11 -20.46
CA LYS A 349 12.43 -2.39 -20.99
C LYS A 349 11.60 -3.58 -20.52
N VAL A 350 10.69 -3.38 -19.56
CA VAL A 350 9.81 -4.42 -19.04
C VAL A 350 8.62 -4.57 -19.98
N THR A 351 8.64 -5.66 -20.75
CA THR A 351 7.61 -5.95 -21.76
C THR A 351 6.24 -6.23 -21.13
N GLY A 352 5.15 -6.08 -21.89
CA GLY A 352 3.80 -6.37 -21.38
C GLY A 352 3.63 -7.78 -20.80
N ALA A 353 4.29 -8.79 -21.37
CA ALA A 353 4.28 -10.16 -20.83
C ALA A 353 5.01 -10.25 -19.47
N GLN A 354 6.12 -9.54 -19.32
CA GLN A 354 6.87 -9.44 -18.06
C GLN A 354 6.09 -8.65 -17.00
N ARG A 355 5.41 -7.56 -17.38
CA ARG A 355 4.52 -6.81 -16.46
C ARG A 355 3.39 -7.71 -15.97
N LYS A 356 2.83 -8.55 -16.84
CA LYS A 356 1.85 -9.57 -16.43
C LYS A 356 2.45 -10.60 -15.48
N GLU A 357 3.65 -11.11 -15.73
CA GLU A 357 4.33 -12.06 -14.81
C GLU A 357 4.53 -11.44 -13.42
N LEU A 358 4.98 -10.18 -13.36
CA LEU A 358 5.10 -9.42 -12.11
C LEU A 358 3.75 -9.25 -11.41
N SER A 359 2.72 -8.83 -12.14
CA SER A 359 1.36 -8.67 -11.60
C SER A 359 0.79 -9.98 -11.04
N ASP A 360 0.94 -11.09 -11.76
CA ASP A 360 0.48 -12.41 -11.31
C ASP A 360 1.21 -12.84 -10.03
N ALA A 361 2.52 -12.58 -9.92
CA ALA A 361 3.32 -12.88 -8.73
C ALA A 361 2.93 -12.00 -7.52
N VAL A 362 2.66 -10.71 -7.75
CA VAL A 362 2.18 -9.80 -6.71
C VAL A 362 0.82 -10.25 -6.21
N ASN A 363 -0.12 -10.58 -7.09
CA ASN A 363 -1.44 -11.08 -6.72
C ASN A 363 -1.36 -12.40 -5.93
N ALA A 364 -0.46 -13.30 -6.32
CA ALA A 364 -0.23 -14.56 -5.63
C ALA A 364 0.30 -14.37 -4.19
N LEU A 365 0.99 -13.26 -3.90
CA LEU A 365 1.42 -12.88 -2.56
C LEU A 365 0.35 -12.07 -1.82
N ALA A 366 -0.31 -11.12 -2.49
CA ALA A 366 -1.28 -10.21 -1.91
C ALA A 366 -2.51 -10.95 -1.34
N GLU A 367 -2.98 -12.00 -2.00
CA GLU A 367 -4.13 -12.81 -1.55
C GLU A 367 -3.89 -13.45 -0.17
N PRO A 368 -2.85 -14.27 0.06
CA PRO A 368 -2.58 -14.80 1.39
C PRO A 368 -2.21 -13.69 2.39
N LEU A 369 -1.50 -12.64 1.96
CA LEU A 369 -1.09 -11.54 2.85
C LEU A 369 -2.28 -10.81 3.46
N SER A 370 -3.42 -10.73 2.76
CA SER A 370 -4.66 -10.12 3.27
C SER A 370 -5.20 -10.80 4.53
N ARG A 371 -4.83 -12.06 4.77
CA ARG A 371 -5.25 -12.84 5.95
C ARG A 371 -4.34 -12.65 7.15
N LEU A 372 -3.21 -11.96 7.00
CA LEU A 372 -2.20 -11.84 8.05
C LEU A 372 -2.74 -11.10 9.28
N ALA A 373 -3.41 -9.95 9.08
CA ALA A 373 -3.97 -9.14 10.17
C ALA A 373 -4.95 -9.94 11.05
N ALA A 374 -5.93 -10.59 10.41
CA ALA A 374 -6.88 -11.46 11.09
C ALA A 374 -6.20 -12.66 11.78
N THR A 375 -5.10 -13.18 11.21
CA THR A 375 -4.37 -14.32 11.78
C THR A 375 -3.60 -13.94 13.03
N VAL A 376 -2.96 -12.76 13.07
CA VAL A 376 -2.21 -12.30 14.25
C VAL A 376 -3.13 -11.74 15.35
N ALA A 377 -4.36 -11.38 15.01
CA ALA A 377 -5.38 -10.91 15.95
C ALA A 377 -6.10 -12.03 16.74
N LYS A 378 -5.86 -13.31 16.40
CA LYS A 378 -6.38 -14.48 17.14
C LYS A 378 -5.60 -14.71 18.43
#